data_AF-A0A924C7A2-F1
#
_entry.id   AF-A0A924C7A2-F1
#
_cell.length_a   1.000
_cell.length_b   1.000
_cell.length_c   1.000
_cell.angle_alpha   90.00
_cell.angle_beta   90.00
_cell.angle_gamma   90.00
#
_symmetry.space_group_name_H-M   'P 1'
#
loop_
_entity.id
_entity.type
_entity.pdbx_description
1 polymer ?
#
loop_
_entity_poly.entity_id
_entity_poly.type
_entity_poly.pdbx_seq_one_letter_code
_entity_poly.pdbx_strand_id
1 'polypeptide(L)' 'MTIARLAKRLAPALLLATGLAIAVPAAAQQRPDTDFCAKIRARDPGGICTPKGEYVTAEKVYLPDGRIVNRTTGG' A
#
# COMPACT_ATOMS: atom_id res chain seq x y z
N MET A 1 -4.14 -59.82 25.62
CA MET A 1 -2.92 -60.23 24.89
C MET A 1 -3.38 -60.60 23.49
N THR A 2 -3.04 -59.86 22.43
CA THR A 2 -1.75 -59.94 21.72
C THR A 2 -1.56 -58.68 20.86
N ILE A 3 -0.33 -58.20 20.81
CA ILE A 3 0.13 -56.98 20.15
C ILE A 3 0.66 -57.38 18.77
N ALA A 4 0.18 -56.75 17.69
CA ALA A 4 0.80 -56.87 16.36
C ALA A 4 1.31 -55.49 15.94
N ARG A 5 2.63 -55.31 16.06
CA ARG A 5 3.38 -54.20 15.44
C ARG A 5 3.81 -54.63 14.05
N LEU A 6 3.50 -53.85 13.03
CA LEU A 6 4.25 -53.65 11.77
C LEU A 6 3.33 -52.84 10.86
N ALA A 7 3.72 -51.83 10.09
CA ALA A 7 4.91 -51.02 9.92
C ALA A 7 4.52 -50.03 8.82
N LYS A 8 5.28 -48.93 8.69
CA LYS A 8 5.46 -48.18 7.43
C LYS A 8 4.15 -47.66 6.80
N ARG A 9 3.88 -46.36 6.89
CA ARG A 9 4.54 -45.31 6.09
C ARG A 9 4.28 -43.97 6.83
N LEU A 10 5.29 -43.25 7.30
CA LEU A 10 6.03 -42.24 6.53
C LEU A 10 5.11 -41.43 5.59
N ALA A 11 4.53 -40.35 6.11
CA ALA A 11 4.37 -39.07 5.42
C ALA A 11 3.79 -38.02 6.39
N PRO A 12 4.65 -37.19 7.03
CA PRO A 12 4.21 -35.96 7.66
C PRO A 12 4.10 -34.91 6.54
N ALA A 13 2.88 -34.50 6.19
CA ALA A 13 2.67 -33.29 5.39
C ALA A 13 1.53 -32.48 6.01
N LEU A 14 1.66 -32.26 7.32
CA LEU A 14 1.02 -31.16 7.99
C LEU A 14 1.83 -29.90 7.65
N LEU A 15 1.12 -28.79 7.38
CA LEU A 15 1.61 -27.42 7.12
C LEU A 15 1.70 -27.04 5.64
N LEU A 16 0.53 -26.88 5.00
CA LEU A 16 0.37 -25.75 4.09
C LEU A 16 0.43 -24.47 4.93
N ALA A 17 1.65 -23.97 5.14
CA ALA A 17 1.89 -22.60 5.54
C ALA A 17 1.51 -21.70 4.34
N THR A 18 0.23 -21.32 4.25
CA THR A 18 -0.19 -20.18 3.44
C THR A 18 0.26 -18.89 4.12
N GLY A 19 1.57 -18.68 4.14
CA GLY A 19 2.16 -17.36 4.30
C GLY A 19 2.23 -16.72 2.93
N LEU A 20 1.28 -15.86 2.58
CA LEU A 20 1.58 -14.75 1.67
C LEU A 20 0.52 -13.66 1.73
N ALA A 21 1.04 -12.44 1.83
CA ALA A 21 0.38 -11.15 1.69
C ALA A 21 -0.52 -10.72 2.86
N ILE A 22 0.15 -10.33 3.95
CA ILE A 22 -0.30 -9.19 4.73
C ILE A 22 -0.24 -7.98 3.78
N ALA A 23 -1.32 -7.73 3.05
CA ALA A 23 -1.48 -6.46 2.35
C ALA A 23 -1.56 -5.41 3.45
N VAL A 24 -0.45 -4.71 3.70
CA VAL A 24 -0.44 -3.53 4.55
C VAL A 24 -1.37 -2.55 3.84
N PRO A 25 -2.58 -2.23 4.35
CA PRO A 25 -3.18 -1.02 3.87
C PRO A 25 -2.26 0.04 4.46
N ALA A 26 -1.46 0.66 3.60
CA ALA A 26 -1.00 2.00 3.86
C ALA A 26 -2.28 2.85 3.92
N ALA A 27 -3.00 2.75 5.02
CA ALA A 27 -3.96 3.73 5.47
C ALA A 27 -3.10 4.94 5.88
N ALA A 28 -2.50 5.57 4.87
CA ALA A 28 -2.19 6.97 4.88
C ALA A 28 -3.48 7.59 5.40
N GLN A 29 -3.45 7.96 6.67
CA GLN A 29 -4.57 8.43 7.46
C GLN A 29 -5.28 9.49 6.60
N GLN A 30 -6.33 9.06 5.89
CA GLN A 30 -6.99 9.85 4.88
C GLN A 30 -7.77 10.88 5.68
N ARG A 31 -7.09 11.98 6.02
CA ARG A 31 -7.77 13.26 6.25
C ARG A 31 -8.79 13.39 5.13
N PRO A 32 -10.01 13.90 5.40
CA PRO A 32 -11.00 14.08 4.36
C PRO A 32 -10.30 14.76 3.18
N ASP A 33 -10.12 14.00 2.09
CA ASP A 33 -9.42 14.51 0.91
C ASP A 33 -10.18 15.77 0.54
N THR A 34 -9.50 16.91 0.55
CA THR A 34 -10.11 18.14 0.06
C THR A 34 -10.54 17.87 -1.38
N ASP A 35 -11.67 18.45 -1.82
CA ASP A 35 -12.17 18.25 -3.19
C ASP A 35 -11.08 18.53 -4.25
N PHE A 36 -10.16 19.45 -3.93
CA PHE A 36 -8.93 19.68 -4.66
C PHE A 36 -8.03 18.44 -4.77
N CYS A 37 -7.60 17.85 -3.65
CA CYS A 37 -6.74 16.67 -3.66
C CYS A 37 -7.39 15.46 -4.34
N ALA A 38 -8.70 15.27 -4.19
CA ALA A 38 -9.45 14.22 -4.88
C ALA A 38 -9.43 14.43 -6.41
N LYS A 39 -9.67 15.66 -6.88
CA LYS A 39 -9.61 16.01 -8.30
C LYS A 39 -8.22 15.82 -8.89
N ILE A 40 -7.17 16.21 -8.19
CA ILE A 40 -5.80 16.02 -8.68
C ILE A 40 -5.43 14.53 -8.67
N ARG A 41 -5.75 13.77 -7.61
CA ARG A 41 -5.49 12.32 -7.54
C ARG A 41 -6.13 11.55 -8.70
N ALA A 42 -7.30 11.99 -9.17
CA ALA A 42 -7.96 11.39 -10.34
C ALA A 42 -7.20 11.65 -11.65
N ARG A 43 -6.39 12.71 -11.72
CA ARG A 43 -5.59 13.09 -12.91
C ARG A 43 -4.14 12.60 -12.83
N ASP A 44 -3.55 12.65 -11.64
CA ASP A 44 -2.16 12.30 -11.34
C ASP A 44 -2.14 11.40 -10.10
N PRO A 45 -2.34 10.08 -10.28
CA PRO A 45 -2.37 9.13 -9.17
C PRO A 45 -0.97 8.92 -8.57
N GLY A 46 -0.90 8.74 -7.26
CA GLY A 46 0.36 8.46 -6.56
C GLY A 46 0.95 9.64 -5.80
N GLY A 47 0.27 10.80 -5.80
CA GLY A 47 0.59 11.91 -4.90
C GLY A 47 -0.11 11.84 -3.54
N ILE A 48 0.40 12.64 -2.61
CA ILE A 48 -0.05 12.74 -1.22
C ILE A 48 -0.65 14.14 -0.99
N CYS A 49 -1.81 14.19 -0.33
CA CYS A 49 -2.42 15.44 0.11
C CYS A 49 -1.77 15.91 1.42
N THR A 50 -1.18 17.11 1.44
CA THR A 50 -0.55 17.70 2.63
C THR A 50 -1.62 18.28 3.57
N PRO A 51 -1.29 18.51 4.86
CA PRO A 51 -2.11 19.27 5.78
C PRO A 51 -2.63 20.61 5.27
N LYS A 52 -1.87 21.24 4.36
CA LYS A 52 -2.14 22.57 3.83
C LYS A 52 -3.07 22.53 2.61
N GLY A 53 -3.48 21.33 2.19
CA GLY A 53 -4.29 21.12 0.98
C GLY A 53 -3.47 21.14 -0.32
N GLU A 54 -2.15 21.02 -0.25
CA GLU A 54 -1.29 20.85 -1.43
C GLU A 54 -1.26 19.37 -1.83
N TYR A 55 -1.25 19.08 -3.12
CA TYR A 55 -1.11 17.71 -3.62
C TYR A 55 0.30 17.51 -4.17
N VAL A 56 1.10 16.68 -3.51
CA VAL A 56 2.53 16.48 -3.81
C VAL A 56 2.73 15.14 -4.47
N THR A 57 3.29 15.14 -5.68
CA THR A 57 3.71 13.95 -6.43
C THR A 57 5.23 13.88 -6.48
N ALA A 58 5.77 12.82 -7.13
CA ALA A 58 7.22 12.69 -7.30
C ALA A 58 7.81 13.86 -8.10
N GLU A 59 7.08 14.34 -9.10
CA GLU A 59 7.55 15.33 -10.08
C GLU A 59 6.92 16.71 -9.91
N LYS A 60 5.78 16.83 -9.24
CA LYS A 60 5.03 18.08 -9.17
C LYS A 60 4.43 18.33 -7.79
N VAL A 61 4.22 19.59 -7.45
CA VAL A 61 3.40 20.04 -6.33
C VAL A 61 2.27 20.89 -6.89
N TYR A 62 1.04 20.44 -6.68
CA TYR A 62 -0.17 21.17 -7.05
C TYR A 62 -0.65 21.93 -5.83
N LEU A 63 -0.74 23.26 -5.95
CA LEU A 63 -1.19 24.13 -4.88
C LEU A 63 -2.68 24.45 -5.06
N PRO A 64 -3.43 24.67 -3.98
CA PRO A 64 -4.87 25.00 -4.05
C PRO A 64 -5.15 26.35 -4.73
N ASP A 65 -4.15 27.23 -4.85
CA ASP A 65 -4.26 28.49 -5.63
C ASP A 65 -4.17 28.27 -7.16
N GLY A 66 -3.99 27.04 -7.61
CA GLY A 66 -3.93 26.66 -9.03
C GLY A 66 -2.52 26.64 -9.60
N ARG A 67 -1.51 27.07 -8.85
CA ARG A 67 -0.10 26.93 -9.25
C ARG A 67 0.34 25.48 -9.21
N ILE A 68 1.22 25.14 -10.15
CA ILE A 68 1.89 23.84 -10.24
C ILE A 68 3.39 24.11 -10.21
N VAL A 69 4.07 23.52 -9.24
CA VAL A 69 5.52 23.62 -9.08
C VAL A 69 6.12 22.29 -9.52
N ASN A 70 6.96 22.30 -10.56
CA ASN A 70 7.72 21.10 -10.90
C ASN A 70 8.80 20.89 -9.84
N ARG A 71 8.79 19.72 -9.19
CA ARG A 71 9.93 19.24 -8.43
C ARG A 71 11.01 18.83 -9.41
N THR A 72 11.91 19.76 -9.72
CA THR A 72 13.24 19.39 -10.22
C THR A 72 13.91 18.58 -9.12
N THR A 73 13.88 17.25 -9.24
CA THR A 73 14.80 16.39 -8.50
C THR A 73 16.20 16.88 -8.89
N GLY A 74 16.91 17.45 -7.91
CA GLY A 74 18.05 18.35 -8.13
C GLY A 74 19.06 17.84 -9.16
N GLY A 75 19.45 18.76 -10.04
CA GLY A 75 20.77 18.81 -10.67
C GLY A 75 21.53 19.99 -10.10
#